data_AF-K2DAU3-F1
#
_entry.id   AF-K2DAU3-F1
#
_cell.length_a   1.000
_cell.length_b   1.000
_cell.length_c   1.000
_cell.angle_alpha   90.00
_cell.angle_beta   90.00
_cell.angle_gamma   90.00
#
_symmetry.space_group_name_H-M   'P 1'
#
loop_
_entity.id
_entity.type
_entity.pdbx_description
1 polymer ?
#
loop_
_entity_poly.entity_id
_entity_poly.type
_entity_poly.pdbx_seq_one_letter_code
_entity_poly.pdbx_strand_id
1 'polypeptide(L)'
;MTTSRKLLNLKEVSAILNMNTEVLRRWLRNGKLPGVKVGSDWRVNSADLEPFLNPAGSNKAASTAENPKKMCFRFPKWLEFSGLPKLLNEKFGPEAWPVFKKLIELDFEIGRPNDRLLPLNIAELAARTGYGEEIVAVMIRHLEQSNYIKHHKKQSGEFLSIITPVKTPRLILDISYEHGGVKGAPSKALDNSCMRRYLEPGD
;
A
#
# COMPACT_ATOMS: atom_id res chain seq x y z
N MET A 1 -18.95 37.60 -19.31
CA MET A 1 -17.75 38.29 -18.79
C MET A 1 -16.53 37.76 -19.54
N THR A 2 -15.67 38.64 -20.00
CA THR A 2 -14.64 38.42 -21.02
C THR A 2 -13.49 37.58 -20.46
N THR A 3 -13.50 36.25 -20.65
CA THR A 3 -12.38 35.37 -20.26
C THR A 3 -11.21 35.58 -21.21
N SER A 4 -10.34 36.53 -20.85
CA SER A 4 -9.05 36.73 -21.50
C SER A 4 -8.26 35.41 -21.45
N ARG A 5 -7.91 34.86 -22.62
CA ARG A 5 -7.05 33.67 -22.77
C ARG A 5 -5.62 34.03 -22.38
N LYS A 6 -5.35 34.19 -21.09
CA LYS A 6 -4.00 34.48 -20.59
C LYS A 6 -3.26 33.16 -20.40
N LEU A 7 -2.30 32.90 -21.28
CA LEU A 7 -1.42 31.73 -21.20
C LEU A 7 -0.29 32.01 -20.20
N LEU A 8 -0.33 31.29 -19.08
CA LEU A 8 0.64 31.40 -18.01
C LEU A 8 1.79 30.40 -18.20
N ASN A 9 2.98 30.81 -17.78
CA ASN A 9 4.13 29.92 -17.72
C ASN A 9 4.08 29.06 -16.45
N LEU A 10 4.87 27.99 -16.45
CA LEU A 10 4.84 27.02 -15.35
C LEU A 10 5.28 27.60 -13.99
N LYS A 11 6.13 28.64 -13.98
CA LYS A 11 6.54 29.34 -12.76
C LYS A 11 5.40 30.20 -12.19
N GLU A 12 4.66 30.89 -13.05
CA GLU A 12 3.46 31.64 -12.67
C GLU A 12 2.39 30.71 -12.12
N VAL A 13 2.16 29.57 -12.79
CA VAL A 13 1.22 28.54 -12.31
C VAL A 13 1.68 27.97 -10.96
N SER A 14 2.99 27.76 -10.77
CA SER A 14 3.55 27.29 -9.50
C SER A 14 3.31 28.26 -8.35
N ALA A 15 3.42 29.57 -8.62
CA ALA A 15 3.19 30.62 -7.63
C ALA A 15 1.70 30.73 -7.27
N ILE A 16 0.81 30.59 -8.26
CA ILE A 16 -0.64 30.70 -8.07
C ILE A 16 -1.19 29.49 -7.28
N LEU A 17 -0.76 28.28 -7.64
CA LEU A 17 -1.23 27.05 -6.97
C LEU A 17 -0.38 26.67 -5.74
N ASN A 18 0.71 27.40 -5.48
CA ASN A 18 1.71 27.08 -4.46
C ASN A 18 2.21 25.63 -4.55
N MET A 19 2.52 25.19 -5.78
CA MET A 19 2.90 23.80 -6.09
C MET A 19 4.25 23.72 -6.78
N ASN A 20 5.00 22.64 -6.53
CA ASN A 20 6.29 22.40 -7.20
C ASN A 20 6.12 22.23 -8.72
N THR A 21 6.99 22.89 -9.50
CA THR A 21 7.02 22.83 -10.96
C THR A 21 7.16 21.41 -11.53
N GLU A 22 7.82 20.49 -10.82
CA GLU A 22 7.91 19.08 -11.25
C GLU A 22 6.56 18.35 -11.17
N VAL A 23 5.73 18.69 -10.17
CA VAL A 23 4.38 18.13 -10.05
C VAL A 23 3.50 18.64 -11.17
N LEU A 24 3.59 19.94 -11.48
CA LEU A 24 2.87 20.56 -12.60
C LEU A 24 3.28 19.94 -13.95
N ARG A 25 4.59 19.77 -14.20
CA ARG A 25 5.09 19.08 -15.40
C ARG A 25 4.54 17.66 -15.53
N ARG A 26 4.48 16.91 -14.43
CA ARG A 26 3.90 15.56 -14.41
C ARG A 26 2.41 15.59 -14.72
N TRP A 27 1.65 16.53 -14.17
CA TRP A 27 0.22 16.66 -14.44
C TRP A 27 -0.08 17.01 -15.90
N LEU A 28 0.75 17.87 -16.49
CA LEU A 28 0.67 18.22 -17.91
C LEU A 28 0.98 17.04 -18.82
N ARG A 29 2.02 16.24 -18.51
CA ARG A 29 2.33 15.00 -19.26
C ARG A 29 1.24 13.94 -19.13
N ASN A 30 0.62 13.84 -17.96
CA ASN A 30 -0.39 12.83 -17.66
C ASN A 30 -1.82 13.29 -18.04
N GLY A 31 -1.98 14.49 -18.62
CA GLY A 31 -3.27 15.03 -19.02
C GLY A 31 -4.20 15.47 -17.88
N LYS A 32 -3.71 15.53 -16.63
CA LYS A 32 -4.49 15.98 -15.46
C LYS A 32 -4.67 17.50 -15.45
N LEU A 33 -3.70 18.23 -15.97
CA LEU A 33 -3.78 19.68 -16.17
C LEU A 33 -3.76 19.94 -17.68
N PRO A 34 -4.79 20.55 -18.27
CA PRO A 34 -4.74 20.93 -19.67
C PRO A 34 -3.67 22.00 -19.87
N GLY A 35 -2.83 21.80 -20.88
CA GLY A 35 -1.81 22.76 -21.26
C GLY A 35 -1.26 22.46 -22.63
N VAL A 36 -0.69 23.48 -23.25
CA VAL A 36 -0.09 23.39 -24.58
C VAL A 36 1.42 23.50 -24.43
N LYS A 37 2.14 22.55 -25.02
CA LYS A 37 3.59 22.63 -25.11
C LYS A 37 3.97 23.58 -26.24
N VAL A 38 4.65 24.67 -25.92
CA VAL A 38 5.14 25.66 -26.87
C VAL A 38 6.67 25.65 -26.78
N GLY A 39 7.31 25.00 -27.76
CA GLY A 39 8.75 24.75 -27.72
C GLY A 39 9.15 23.79 -26.60
N SER A 40 10.08 24.22 -25.73
CA SER A 40 10.52 23.46 -24.55
C SER A 40 9.64 23.65 -23.32
N ASP A 41 8.77 24.66 -23.31
CA ASP A 41 7.99 25.05 -22.15
C ASP A 41 6.49 24.72 -22.30
N TRP A 42 5.83 24.56 -21.16
CA TRP A 42 4.39 24.38 -21.10
C TRP A 42 3.68 25.68 -20.78
N ARG A 43 2.56 25.91 -21.46
CA ARG A 43 1.66 27.04 -21.27
C ARG A 43 0.31 26.53 -20.81
N VAL A 44 -0.20 27.12 -19.74
CA VAL A 44 -1.48 26.75 -19.13
C VAL A 44 -2.40 27.95 -19.19
N ASN A 45 -3.64 27.76 -19.60
CA ASN A 45 -4.61 28.84 -19.62
C ASN A 45 -5.07 29.15 -18.19
N SER A 46 -5.12 30.44 -17.83
CA SER A 46 -5.54 30.85 -16.49
C SER A 46 -6.95 30.38 -16.12
N ALA A 47 -7.86 30.27 -17.09
CA ALA A 47 -9.22 29.78 -16.87
C ALA A 47 -9.25 28.30 -16.41
N ASP A 48 -8.30 27.49 -16.89
CA ASP A 48 -8.21 26.08 -16.51
C ASP A 48 -7.63 25.88 -15.10
N LEU A 49 -7.15 26.96 -14.46
CA LEU A 49 -6.67 26.95 -13.07
C LEU A 49 -7.81 27.18 -12.06
N GLU A 50 -8.92 27.78 -12.48
CA GLU A 50 -10.06 28.10 -11.61
C GLU A 50 -10.63 26.87 -10.85
N PRO A 51 -10.76 25.68 -11.49
CA PRO A 51 -11.21 24.47 -10.79
C PRO A 51 -10.26 24.01 -9.68
N PHE A 52 -8.98 24.40 -9.74
CA PHE A 52 -7.96 24.02 -8.77
C PHE A 52 -7.84 25.04 -7.62
N LEU A 53 -8.37 26.26 -7.80
CA LEU A 53 -8.40 27.32 -6.78
C LEU A 53 -9.66 27.25 -5.91
N ASN A 54 -10.80 26.81 -6.48
CA ASN A 54 -12.07 26.69 -5.77
C ASN A 54 -12.58 25.23 -5.78
N PRO A 55 -12.26 24.41 -4.77
CA PRO A 55 -12.65 23.00 -4.73
C PRO A 55 -14.15 22.76 -4.47
N ALA A 56 -14.98 23.79 -4.37
CA ALA A 56 -16.42 23.67 -4.04
C ALA A 56 -17.33 23.38 -5.25
N GLY A 57 -16.81 23.32 -6.48
CA GLY A 57 -17.64 23.36 -7.70
C GLY A 57 -17.46 22.23 -8.72
N SER A 58 -16.71 21.17 -8.44
CA SER A 58 -16.46 20.09 -9.42
C SER A 58 -16.66 18.71 -8.81
N ASN A 59 -17.88 18.20 -8.98
CA ASN A 59 -18.18 16.78 -8.89
C ASN A 59 -17.45 16.04 -10.03
N LYS A 60 -16.79 14.94 -9.64
CA LYS A 60 -16.09 13.90 -10.42
C LYS A 60 -14.65 14.19 -10.90
N ALA A 61 -13.79 13.30 -10.39
CA ALA A 61 -12.54 12.80 -10.95
C ALA A 61 -11.32 13.75 -10.96
N ALA A 62 -10.70 13.93 -9.80
CA ALA A 62 -9.26 13.69 -9.64
C ALA A 62 -8.89 13.85 -8.16
N SER A 63 -8.73 12.70 -7.50
CA SER A 63 -8.20 12.54 -6.15
C SER A 63 -7.13 13.59 -5.76
N THR A 64 -7.54 14.48 -4.85
CA THR A 64 -6.67 15.11 -3.87
C THR A 64 -6.15 14.00 -2.97
N ALA A 65 -5.03 13.39 -3.36
CA ALA A 65 -4.20 12.70 -2.40
C ALA A 65 -3.26 13.76 -1.80
N GLU A 66 -3.77 14.55 -0.84
CA GLU A 66 -2.95 14.83 0.34
C GLU A 66 -2.40 13.48 0.76
N ASN A 67 -1.09 13.29 0.59
CA ASN A 67 -0.42 12.00 0.68
C ASN A 67 -0.87 11.34 2.00
N PRO A 68 -1.85 10.41 2.00
CA PRO A 68 -2.20 9.74 3.24
C PRO A 68 -0.97 8.90 3.51
N LYS A 69 -0.19 9.29 4.53
CA LYS A 69 1.02 8.61 5.02
C LYS A 69 0.92 7.16 4.57
N LYS A 70 1.62 6.78 3.49
CA LYS A 70 1.33 5.55 2.74
C LYS A 70 1.37 4.38 3.70
N MET A 71 0.21 3.98 4.21
CA MET A 71 0.13 3.16 5.43
C MET A 71 0.51 1.70 5.15
N CYS A 72 0.56 1.35 3.87
CA CYS A 72 1.08 0.10 3.36
C CYS A 72 2.03 0.41 2.19
N PHE A 73 3.31 0.61 2.47
CA PHE A 73 4.32 0.62 1.40
C PHE A 73 4.95 -0.77 1.17
N ARG A 74 4.69 -1.73 2.07
CA ARG A 74 5.21 -3.12 1.96
C ARG A 74 4.57 -4.12 2.92
N PHE A 75 4.04 -3.65 4.05
CA PHE A 75 3.53 -4.47 5.14
C PHE A 75 2.42 -3.71 5.91
N PRO A 76 1.38 -4.37 6.44
CA PRO A 76 0.30 -3.71 7.17
C PRO A 76 0.70 -3.56 8.65
N LYS A 77 1.04 -2.33 9.04
CA LYS A 77 1.61 -2.01 10.37
C LYS A 77 0.81 -2.56 11.56
N TRP A 78 -0.52 -2.64 11.45
CA TRP A 78 -1.36 -3.16 12.54
C TRP A 78 -1.02 -4.59 12.97
N LEU A 79 -0.47 -5.42 12.08
CA LEU A 79 -0.04 -6.78 12.45
C LEU A 79 1.09 -6.77 13.48
N GLU A 80 2.03 -5.82 13.41
CA GLU A 80 3.10 -5.65 14.42
C GLU A 80 2.50 -5.30 15.80
N PHE A 81 1.47 -4.47 15.80
CA PHE A 81 0.81 -4.02 17.02
C PHE A 81 -0.38 -4.90 17.41
N SER A 82 -0.64 -6.00 16.70
CA SER A 82 -1.72 -6.92 17.04
C SER A 82 -1.37 -7.84 18.23
N GLY A 83 -0.10 -7.89 18.63
CA GLY A 83 0.41 -8.87 19.60
C GLY A 83 0.81 -10.20 18.96
N LEU A 84 0.57 -10.38 17.65
CA LEU A 84 1.01 -11.56 16.89
C LEU A 84 2.53 -11.81 16.97
N PRO A 85 3.43 -10.79 16.95
CA PRO A 85 4.86 -11.04 17.08
C PRO A 85 5.21 -11.75 18.39
N LYS A 86 4.61 -11.30 19.51
CA LYS A 86 4.82 -11.90 20.83
C LYS A 86 4.27 -13.33 20.88
N LEU A 87 3.06 -13.53 20.35
CA LEU A 87 2.43 -14.85 20.31
C LEU A 87 3.26 -15.87 19.52
N LEU A 88 3.76 -15.50 18.33
CA LEU A 88 4.58 -16.40 17.51
C LEU A 88 5.93 -16.69 18.17
N ASN A 89 6.54 -15.68 18.80
CA ASN A 89 7.78 -15.88 19.55
C ASN A 89 7.60 -16.88 20.69
N GLU A 90 6.57 -16.70 21.52
CA GLU A 90 6.27 -17.61 22.64
C GLU A 90 5.94 -19.03 22.16
N LYS A 91 5.32 -19.18 20.98
CA LYS A 91 4.87 -20.48 20.48
C LYS A 91 5.92 -21.26 19.69
N PHE A 92 6.78 -20.58 18.92
CA PHE A 92 7.67 -21.23 17.95
C PHE A 92 9.12 -20.74 18.02
N GLY A 93 9.42 -19.72 18.82
CA GLY A 93 10.75 -19.11 18.91
C GLY A 93 10.87 -17.76 18.18
N PRO A 94 11.97 -17.05 18.42
CA PRO A 94 12.18 -15.68 17.96
C PRO A 94 12.23 -15.52 16.43
N GLU A 95 12.50 -16.61 15.69
CA GLU A 95 12.61 -16.63 14.23
C GLU A 95 11.24 -16.64 13.54
N ALA A 96 10.18 -17.05 14.25
CA ALA A 96 8.86 -17.26 13.66
C ALA A 96 8.23 -15.97 13.14
N TRP A 97 8.30 -14.88 13.92
CA TRP A 97 7.74 -13.60 13.50
C TRP A 97 8.48 -13.00 12.30
N PRO A 98 9.82 -12.90 12.28
CA PRO A 98 10.57 -12.45 11.10
C PRO A 98 10.25 -13.22 9.82
N VAL A 99 10.17 -14.56 9.90
CA VAL A 99 9.82 -15.40 8.74
C VAL A 99 8.39 -15.10 8.28
N PHE A 100 7.42 -15.08 9.20
CA PHE A 100 6.03 -14.79 8.85
C PHE A 100 5.84 -13.38 8.29
N LYS A 101 6.48 -12.38 8.90
CA LYS A 101 6.49 -11.00 8.42
C LYS A 101 7.01 -10.92 6.99
N LYS A 102 8.09 -11.66 6.67
CA LYS A 102 8.65 -11.69 5.33
C LYS A 102 7.70 -12.31 4.31
N LEU A 103 6.97 -13.36 4.67
CA LEU A 103 5.94 -13.96 3.80
C LEU A 103 4.84 -12.95 3.46
N ILE A 104 4.40 -12.15 4.43
CA ILE A 104 3.41 -11.08 4.18
C ILE A 104 4.00 -9.99 3.28
N GLU A 105 5.24 -9.57 3.51
CA GLU A 105 5.90 -8.59 2.64
C GLU A 105 5.99 -9.07 1.18
N LEU A 106 6.32 -10.34 0.96
CA LEU A 106 6.35 -10.93 -0.37
C LEU A 106 4.95 -11.01 -1.01
N ASP A 107 3.93 -11.41 -0.23
CA ASP A 107 2.53 -11.39 -0.67
C ASP A 107 2.06 -9.97 -1.07
N PHE A 108 2.56 -8.95 -0.38
CA PHE A 108 2.37 -7.54 -0.76
C PHE A 108 3.12 -7.14 -2.03
N GLU A 109 4.36 -7.59 -2.20
CA GLU A 109 5.20 -7.30 -3.38
C GLU A 109 4.58 -7.85 -4.67
N ILE A 110 3.93 -9.01 -4.62
CA ILE A 110 3.20 -9.59 -5.76
C ILE A 110 1.97 -8.75 -6.14
N GLY A 111 1.46 -7.92 -5.23
CA GLY A 111 0.32 -7.04 -5.49
C GLY A 111 -1.01 -7.76 -5.29
N ARG A 112 -1.99 -7.55 -6.19
CA ARG A 112 -3.31 -8.21 -6.13
C ARG A 112 -3.44 -9.31 -7.20
N PRO A 113 -2.71 -10.44 -7.08
CA PRO A 113 -2.95 -11.58 -7.96
C PRO A 113 -4.30 -12.22 -7.61
N ASN A 114 -5.03 -12.73 -8.62
CA ASN A 114 -6.33 -13.36 -8.43
C ASN A 114 -6.28 -14.61 -7.53
N ASP A 115 -5.12 -15.24 -7.39
CA ASP A 115 -4.96 -16.51 -6.68
C ASP A 115 -4.22 -16.40 -5.33
N ARG A 116 -3.65 -15.23 -5.00
CA ARG A 116 -2.88 -14.99 -3.74
C ARG A 116 -1.84 -16.07 -3.45
N LEU A 117 -1.19 -16.58 -4.50
CA LEU A 117 -0.18 -17.63 -4.41
C LEU A 117 1.23 -17.04 -4.44
N LEU A 118 1.95 -17.24 -3.34
CA LEU A 118 3.36 -16.93 -3.20
C LEU A 118 4.19 -18.16 -3.59
N PRO A 119 5.10 -18.07 -4.58
CA PRO A 119 6.03 -19.17 -4.86
C PRO A 119 6.87 -19.51 -3.62
N LEU A 120 6.97 -20.78 -3.26
CA LEU A 120 7.78 -21.24 -2.14
C LEU A 120 9.24 -21.32 -2.56
N ASN A 121 10.07 -20.40 -2.05
CA ASN A 121 11.52 -20.42 -2.23
C ASN A 121 12.22 -20.27 -0.87
N ILE A 122 12.66 -21.40 -0.31
CA ILE A 122 13.33 -21.44 1.01
C ILE A 122 14.65 -20.67 0.98
N ALA A 123 15.45 -20.81 -0.08
CA ALA A 123 16.73 -20.14 -0.23
C ALA A 123 16.57 -18.61 -0.27
N GLU A 124 15.57 -18.10 -1.00
CA GLU A 124 15.27 -16.66 -1.01
C GLU A 124 14.81 -16.16 0.36
N LEU A 125 13.93 -16.91 1.04
CA LEU A 125 13.46 -16.56 2.38
C LEU A 125 14.61 -16.53 3.40
N ALA A 126 15.50 -17.53 3.36
CA ALA A 126 16.71 -17.58 4.17
C ALA A 126 17.59 -16.34 3.92
N ALA A 127 17.91 -16.04 2.66
CA ALA A 127 18.70 -14.87 2.29
C ALA A 127 18.06 -13.53 2.73
N ARG A 128 16.74 -13.40 2.62
CA ARG A 128 16.01 -12.17 3.00
C ARG A 128 15.79 -12.00 4.50
N THR A 129 15.79 -13.08 5.27
CA THR A 129 15.57 -13.06 6.73
C THR A 129 16.85 -13.14 7.52
N GLY A 130 17.92 -13.67 6.94
CA GLY A 130 19.22 -13.89 7.59
C GLY A 130 19.30 -15.20 8.40
N TYR A 131 18.31 -16.08 8.30
CA TYR A 131 18.31 -17.40 8.96
C TYR A 131 18.74 -18.52 8.02
N GLY A 132 19.21 -19.63 8.59
CA GLY A 132 19.52 -20.85 7.82
C GLY A 132 18.28 -21.46 7.17
N GLU A 133 18.47 -22.14 6.04
CA GLU A 133 17.38 -22.78 5.29
C GLU A 133 16.62 -23.81 6.13
N GLU A 134 17.32 -24.54 7.00
CA GLU A 134 16.70 -25.50 7.91
C GLU A 134 15.73 -24.82 8.89
N ILE A 135 16.13 -23.67 9.45
CA ILE A 135 15.30 -22.89 10.39
C ILE A 135 14.05 -22.38 9.66
N VAL A 136 14.21 -21.80 8.47
CA VAL A 136 13.10 -21.30 7.66
C VAL A 136 12.13 -22.43 7.31
N ALA A 137 12.63 -23.59 6.90
CA ALA A 137 11.79 -24.75 6.58
C ALA A 137 11.03 -25.30 7.80
N VAL A 138 11.63 -25.27 9.00
CA VAL A 138 10.91 -25.60 10.25
C VAL A 138 9.82 -24.56 10.54
N MET A 139 10.13 -23.27 10.41
CA MET A 139 9.15 -22.20 10.67
C MET A 139 7.95 -22.25 9.73
N ILE A 140 8.17 -22.53 8.44
CA ILE A 140 7.07 -22.69 7.47
C ILE A 140 6.16 -23.85 7.89
N ARG A 141 6.72 -25.00 8.30
CA ARG A 141 5.93 -26.14 8.80
C ARG A 141 5.12 -25.77 10.04
N HIS A 142 5.71 -25.05 11.00
CA HIS A 142 5.00 -24.59 12.19
C HIS A 142 3.83 -23.63 11.86
N LEU A 143 4.06 -22.70 10.93
CA LEU A 143 3.05 -21.74 10.48
C LEU A 143 1.90 -22.44 9.74
N GLU A 144 2.20 -23.46 8.94
CA GLU A 144 1.21 -24.29 8.25
C GLU A 144 0.36 -25.08 9.25
N GLN A 145 0.99 -25.79 10.19
CA GLN A 145 0.30 -26.57 11.23
C GLN A 145 -0.60 -25.71 12.12
N SER A 146 -0.26 -24.43 12.29
CA SER A 146 -1.04 -23.49 13.10
C SER A 146 -2.04 -22.66 12.31
N ASN A 147 -2.27 -23.00 11.04
CA ASN A 147 -3.25 -22.36 10.16
C ASN A 147 -3.00 -20.85 9.94
N TYR A 148 -1.73 -20.43 9.86
CA TYR A 148 -1.35 -19.09 9.40
C TYR A 148 -1.12 -19.04 7.89
N ILE A 149 -0.66 -20.15 7.32
CA ILE A 149 -0.42 -20.30 5.88
C ILE A 149 -1.00 -21.63 5.40
N LYS A 150 -1.30 -21.70 4.10
CA LYS A 150 -1.72 -22.92 3.41
C LYS A 150 -0.73 -23.23 2.29
N HIS A 151 -0.29 -24.48 2.21
CA HIS A 151 0.58 -24.97 1.16
C HIS A 151 -0.26 -25.56 0.01
N HIS A 152 0.09 -25.17 -1.22
CA HIS A 152 -0.48 -25.67 -2.47
C HIS A 152 0.62 -26.27 -3.32
N LYS A 153 0.47 -27.55 -3.69
CA LYS A 153 1.34 -28.22 -4.66
C LYS A 153 0.66 -28.20 -6.02
N LYS A 154 1.28 -27.55 -7.00
CA LYS A 154 0.82 -27.51 -8.40
C LYS A 154 1.87 -28.14 -9.31
N GLN A 155 1.47 -28.51 -10.53
CA GLN A 155 2.41 -29.07 -11.52
C GLN A 155 3.56 -28.10 -11.85
N SER A 156 3.34 -26.79 -11.70
CA SER A 156 4.32 -25.74 -11.94
C SER A 156 5.23 -25.41 -10.75
N GLY A 157 5.03 -26.04 -9.58
CA GLY A 157 5.84 -25.80 -8.37
C GLY A 157 5.03 -25.79 -7.06
N GLU A 158 5.73 -25.45 -5.98
CA GLU A 158 5.15 -25.29 -4.64
C GLU A 158 4.81 -23.82 -4.36
N PHE A 159 3.62 -23.58 -3.81
CA PHE A 159 3.09 -22.25 -3.52
C PHE A 159 2.51 -22.19 -2.11
N LEU A 160 2.58 -21.01 -1.49
CA LEU A 160 1.97 -20.70 -0.20
C LEU A 160 0.90 -19.62 -0.37
N SER A 161 -0.13 -19.65 0.46
CA SER A 161 -1.07 -18.53 0.62
C SER A 161 -1.24 -18.20 2.09
N ILE A 162 -1.30 -16.92 2.44
CA ILE A 162 -1.63 -16.50 3.80
C ILE A 162 -3.11 -16.81 4.06
N ILE A 163 -3.41 -17.46 5.18
CA ILE A 163 -4.80 -17.73 5.58
C ILE A 163 -5.40 -16.43 6.12
N THR A 164 -6.51 -15.99 5.52
CA THR A 164 -7.24 -14.80 5.94
C THR A 164 -8.65 -15.21 6.41
N PRO A 165 -9.18 -14.61 7.49
CA PRO A 165 -8.57 -13.58 8.33
C PRO A 165 -7.38 -14.09 9.17
N VAL A 166 -6.32 -13.28 9.27
CA VAL A 166 -5.14 -13.63 10.07
C VAL A 166 -5.51 -13.60 11.55
N LYS A 167 -5.31 -14.73 12.24
CA LYS A 167 -5.58 -14.86 13.67
C LYS A 167 -4.62 -13.99 14.46
N THR A 168 -5.15 -12.99 15.16
CA THR A 168 -4.37 -12.03 15.93
C THR A 168 -4.92 -11.87 17.35
N PRO A 169 -4.07 -11.66 18.37
CA PRO A 169 -4.53 -11.44 19.74
C PRO A 169 -5.39 -10.19 19.92
N ARG A 170 -5.08 -9.11 19.20
CA ARG A 170 -5.87 -7.87 19.18
C ARG A 170 -6.39 -7.60 17.78
N LEU A 171 -7.68 -7.25 17.69
CA LEU A 171 -8.30 -6.85 16.45
C LEU A 171 -7.79 -5.47 16.02
N ILE A 172 -7.80 -5.22 14.71
CA ILE A 172 -7.44 -3.91 14.15
C ILE A 172 -8.26 -2.75 14.75
N LEU A 173 -9.51 -3.03 15.14
CA LEU A 173 -10.45 -2.09 15.77
C LEU A 173 -9.94 -1.58 17.13
N ASP A 174 -9.11 -2.39 17.82
CA ASP A 174 -8.59 -2.07 19.16
C ASP A 174 -7.22 -1.38 19.12
N ILE A 175 -6.61 -1.29 17.93
CA ILE A 175 -5.28 -0.71 17.71
C ILE A 175 -5.42 0.76 17.31
N SER A 176 -4.63 1.66 17.92
CA SER A 176 -4.66 3.09 17.60
C SER A 176 -4.23 3.38 16.16
N TYR A 177 -4.79 4.44 15.58
CA TYR A 177 -4.51 4.84 14.19
C TYR A 177 -3.00 5.10 13.92
N GLU A 178 -2.28 5.66 14.89
CA GLU A 178 -0.81 5.83 14.85
C GLU A 178 -0.03 4.51 14.68
N HIS A 179 -0.59 3.40 15.17
CA HIS A 179 -0.06 2.04 15.07
C HIS A 179 -0.62 1.28 13.86
N GLY A 180 -1.31 1.98 12.96
CA GLY A 180 -1.91 1.42 11.77
C GLY A 180 -3.25 0.72 12.03
N GLY A 181 -3.81 0.79 13.24
CA GLY A 181 -5.17 0.32 13.49
C GLY A 181 -6.23 1.34 13.08
N VAL A 182 -7.47 1.13 13.53
CA VAL A 182 -8.58 2.04 13.21
C VAL A 182 -9.25 2.65 14.45
N LYS A 183 -8.74 2.37 15.64
CA LYS A 183 -9.22 3.00 16.87
C LYS A 183 -8.96 4.50 16.82
N GLY A 184 -10.04 5.28 16.88
CA GLY A 184 -10.01 6.74 16.78
C GLY A 184 -9.70 7.27 15.37
N ALA A 185 -9.78 6.42 14.34
CA ALA A 185 -9.54 6.83 12.96
C ALA A 185 -10.74 7.57 12.34
N PRO A 186 -10.52 8.51 11.41
CA PRO A 186 -11.60 9.11 10.63
C PRO A 186 -12.31 8.04 9.77
N SER A 187 -13.61 8.23 9.50
CA SER A 187 -14.52 7.22 8.91
C SER A 187 -14.04 6.56 7.60
N LYS A 188 -13.14 7.20 6.84
CA LYS A 188 -12.57 6.69 5.58
C LYS A 188 -11.34 5.79 5.74
N ALA A 189 -10.82 5.60 6.96
CA ALA A 189 -9.58 4.83 7.18
C ALA A 189 -9.73 3.33 6.84
N LEU A 190 -10.95 2.80 6.95
CA LEU A 190 -11.27 1.41 6.60
C LEU A 190 -11.34 1.16 5.10
N ASP A 191 -11.35 2.18 4.24
CA ASP A 191 -11.45 2.01 2.77
C ASP A 191 -10.13 1.59 2.13
N ASN A 192 -9.05 1.55 2.89
CA ASN A 192 -7.77 1.13 2.36
C ASN A 192 -7.75 -0.39 2.11
N SER A 193 -7.85 -0.76 0.85
CA SER A 193 -7.80 -2.15 0.38
C SER A 193 -6.63 -2.99 0.94
N CYS A 194 -5.49 -2.39 1.26
CA CYS A 194 -4.36 -3.12 1.85
C CYS A 194 -4.65 -3.61 3.28
N MET A 195 -5.50 -2.88 4.00
CA MET A 195 -5.88 -3.18 5.37
C MET A 195 -6.87 -4.35 5.40
N ARG A 196 -7.82 -4.35 4.46
CA ARG A 196 -8.85 -5.39 4.36
C ARG A 196 -8.31 -6.75 3.90
N ARG A 197 -7.21 -6.78 3.13
CA ARG A 197 -6.63 -8.00 2.55
C ARG A 197 -6.45 -9.15 3.55
N TYR A 198 -6.04 -8.86 4.79
CA TYR A 198 -5.79 -9.86 5.84
C TYR A 198 -6.91 -9.95 6.89
N LEU A 199 -7.96 -9.14 6.74
CA LEU A 199 -9.12 -9.08 7.63
C LEU A 199 -10.33 -9.79 7.06
N GLU A 200 -10.45 -9.83 5.73
CA GLU A 200 -11.57 -10.48 5.04
C GLU A 200 -11.11 -11.84 4.49
N PRO A 201 -11.99 -12.86 4.49
CA PRO A 201 -11.74 -14.09 3.75
C PRO A 201 -11.40 -13.73 2.30
N GLY A 202 -10.37 -14.37 1.74
CA GLY A 202 -10.14 -14.27 0.31
C GLY A 202 -11.25 -15.01 -0.41
N ASP A 203 -12.07 -14.30 -1.17
CA ASP A 203 -12.90 -14.90 -2.23
C ASP A 203 -12.02 -15.60 -3.27
#